data_AF-A0A2E5JAN4-F1
#
_entry.id   AF-A0A2E5JAN4-F1
#
_cell.length_a   1.000
_cell.length_b   1.000
_cell.length_c   1.000
_cell.angle_alpha   90.00
_cell.angle_beta   90.00
_cell.angle_gamma   90.00
#
_symmetry.space_group_name_H-M   'P 1'
#
loop_
_entity.id
_entity.type
_entity.pdbx_description
1 polymer ?
#
loop_
_entity_poly.entity_id
_entity_poly.type
_entity_poly.pdbx_seq_one_letter_code
_entity_poly.pdbx_strand_id
1 'polypeptide(L)'
;MNTIVKQTIQFTKPEWNTLWKACNDFAQKEIVTTERMRNKRGQFNRQKMIYDTTVGKMGEWSVTWLFWKNNIDCSEPDMEIYEKHRKSFDADLTYDGVELHVKSQCEEASKRYGTSFVFQKGGQGRGHTDPIIRSGDGQAIFVVVRETTRSADVYGPITTDVLRKNLRDPKLDYLKKTKTCVYLEDFTIKEV
;
A
#
# COMPACT_ATOMS: atom_id res chain seq x y z
N MET A 1 2.89 19.85 -13.24
CA MET A 1 2.73 18.51 -12.64
C MET A 1 3.51 18.48 -11.35
N ASN A 2 3.01 17.80 -10.32
CA ASN A 2 3.76 17.62 -9.08
C ASN A 2 4.92 16.65 -9.33
N THR A 3 6.10 16.93 -8.77
CA THR A 3 7.26 16.05 -8.87
C THR A 3 7.26 15.06 -7.71
N ILE A 4 7.45 13.76 -7.99
CA ILE A 4 7.63 12.74 -6.96
C ILE A 4 9.01 12.10 -7.15
N VAL A 5 9.70 11.87 -6.03
CA VAL A 5 10.96 11.12 -6.02
C VAL A 5 10.67 9.62 -6.09
N LYS A 6 11.38 8.92 -6.97
CA LYS A 6 11.43 7.46 -7.03
C LYS A 6 12.80 6.99 -6.58
N GLN A 7 12.81 6.03 -5.66
CA GLN A 7 13.99 5.25 -5.31
C GLN A 7 13.68 3.76 -5.48
N THR A 8 14.65 2.98 -5.94
CA THR A 8 14.48 1.54 -6.09
C THR A 8 15.32 0.82 -5.05
N ILE A 9 14.68 -0.04 -4.25
CA ILE A 9 15.37 -0.96 -3.38
C ILE A 9 15.52 -2.33 -4.06
N GLN A 10 16.77 -2.78 -4.18
CA GLN A 10 17.09 -4.12 -4.65
C GLN A 10 17.33 -5.03 -3.45
N PHE A 11 16.70 -6.20 -3.47
CA PHE A 11 16.93 -7.26 -2.50
C PHE A 11 17.82 -8.35 -3.10
N THR A 12 18.69 -8.92 -2.28
CA THR A 12 19.32 -10.20 -2.60
C THR A 12 18.26 -11.31 -2.59
N LYS A 13 18.56 -12.44 -3.24
CA LYS A 13 17.64 -13.58 -3.26
C LYS A 13 17.28 -14.10 -1.84
N PRO A 14 18.24 -14.26 -0.91
CA PRO A 14 17.92 -14.71 0.45
C PRO A 14 17.03 -13.72 1.23
N GLU A 15 17.34 -12.43 1.13
CA GLU A 15 16.54 -11.35 1.74
C GLU A 15 15.10 -11.37 1.23
N TRP A 16 14.94 -11.35 -0.10
CA TRP A 16 13.64 -11.40 -0.74
C TRP A 16 12.82 -12.62 -0.29
N ASN A 17 13.42 -13.81 -0.36
CA ASN A 17 12.73 -15.04 -0.03
C ASN A 17 12.29 -15.09 1.43
N THR A 18 13.17 -14.64 2.34
CA THR A 18 12.87 -14.56 3.78
C THR A 18 11.70 -13.61 4.03
N LEU A 19 11.77 -12.41 3.47
CA LEU A 19 10.76 -11.37 3.68
C LEU A 19 9.42 -11.73 3.04
N TRP A 20 9.45 -12.23 1.80
CA TRP A 20 8.27 -12.68 1.08
C TRP A 20 7.56 -13.80 1.84
N LYS A 21 8.33 -14.79 2.35
CA LYS A 21 7.78 -15.87 3.17
C LYS A 21 7.11 -15.31 4.43
N ALA A 22 7.76 -14.40 5.15
CA ALA A 22 7.18 -13.79 6.35
C ALA A 22 5.88 -13.03 6.05
N CYS A 23 5.86 -12.23 4.96
CA CYS A 23 4.67 -11.51 4.50
C CYS A 23 3.54 -12.47 4.08
N ASN A 24 3.87 -13.57 3.42
CA ASN A 24 2.89 -14.57 3.01
C ASN A 24 2.33 -15.35 4.21
N ASP A 25 3.18 -15.76 5.15
CA ASP A 25 2.77 -16.42 6.38
C ASP A 25 1.84 -15.52 7.21
N PHE A 26 2.13 -14.22 7.27
CA PHE A 26 1.23 -13.22 7.86
C PHE A 26 -0.11 -13.19 7.11
N ALA A 27 -0.10 -13.04 5.78
CA ALA A 27 -1.32 -12.96 4.98
C ALA A 27 -2.21 -14.21 5.12
N GLN A 28 -1.62 -15.40 5.19
CA GLN A 28 -2.34 -16.65 5.41
C GLN A 28 -3.01 -16.73 6.79
N LYS A 29 -2.41 -16.12 7.82
CA LYS A 29 -3.02 -16.03 9.15
C LYS A 29 -4.09 -14.93 9.19
N GLU A 30 -3.80 -13.77 8.60
CA GLU A 30 -4.67 -12.60 8.60
C GLU A 30 -6.00 -12.86 7.87
N ILE A 31 -5.97 -13.63 6.78
CA ILE A 31 -7.18 -13.90 6.00
C ILE A 31 -8.25 -14.61 6.82
N VAL A 32 -7.87 -15.47 7.78
CA VAL A 32 -8.81 -16.18 8.66
C VAL A 32 -9.70 -15.21 9.44
N THR A 33 -9.16 -14.05 9.83
CA THR A 33 -9.91 -13.04 10.59
C THR A 33 -10.50 -11.93 9.71
N THR A 34 -10.02 -11.74 8.46
CA THR A 34 -10.53 -10.70 7.54
C THR A 34 -11.51 -11.18 6.48
N GLU A 35 -11.56 -12.47 6.15
CA GLU A 35 -12.26 -13.01 4.98
C GLU A 35 -13.73 -12.56 4.92
N ARG A 36 -14.47 -12.66 6.04
CA ARG A 36 -15.88 -12.22 6.10
C ARG A 36 -16.04 -10.74 5.76
N MET A 37 -15.12 -9.88 6.20
CA MET A 37 -15.19 -8.45 5.93
C MET A 37 -14.81 -8.12 4.48
N ARG A 38 -13.87 -8.88 3.89
CA ARG A 38 -13.50 -8.75 2.48
C ARG A 38 -14.62 -9.26 1.54
N ASN A 39 -15.28 -10.37 1.89
CA ASN A 39 -16.45 -10.89 1.17
C ASN A 39 -17.59 -9.87 1.13
N LYS A 40 -17.87 -9.17 2.24
CA LYS A 40 -18.85 -8.07 2.28
C LYS A 40 -18.51 -6.92 1.32
N ARG A 41 -17.25 -6.79 0.91
CA ARG A 41 -16.75 -5.80 -0.06
C ARG A 41 -16.61 -6.38 -1.47
N GLY A 42 -17.18 -7.56 -1.73
CA GLY A 42 -17.16 -8.22 -3.03
C GLY A 42 -15.84 -8.89 -3.39
N GLN A 43 -14.93 -9.08 -2.43
CA GLN A 43 -13.66 -9.80 -2.64
C GLN A 43 -13.81 -11.24 -2.18
N PHE A 44 -14.01 -12.18 -3.11
CA PHE A 44 -14.25 -13.59 -2.79
C PHE A 44 -13.08 -14.52 -3.13
N ASN A 45 -12.11 -14.05 -3.92
CA ASN A 45 -10.95 -14.86 -4.29
C ASN A 45 -9.91 -14.84 -3.16
N ARG A 46 -9.94 -15.86 -2.29
CA ARG A 46 -9.05 -15.99 -1.14
C ARG A 46 -7.57 -15.95 -1.52
N GLN A 47 -7.18 -16.64 -2.58
CA GLN A 47 -5.78 -16.66 -3.00
C GLN A 47 -5.31 -15.29 -3.45
N LYS A 48 -6.15 -14.55 -4.18
CA LYS A 48 -5.88 -13.16 -4.52
C LYS A 48 -5.79 -12.29 -3.26
N MET A 49 -6.68 -12.47 -2.28
CA MET A 49 -6.63 -11.68 -1.04
C MET A 49 -5.33 -11.90 -0.26
N ILE A 50 -4.88 -13.15 -0.15
CA ILE A 50 -3.59 -13.50 0.49
C ILE A 50 -2.44 -12.86 -0.28
N TYR A 51 -2.45 -12.96 -1.61
CA TYR A 51 -1.42 -12.38 -2.45
C TYR A 51 -1.38 -10.84 -2.35
N ASP A 52 -2.53 -10.18 -2.45
CA ASP A 52 -2.63 -8.72 -2.29
C ASP A 52 -2.13 -8.27 -0.91
N THR A 53 -2.45 -8.99 0.18
CA THR A 53 -1.90 -8.70 1.52
C THR A 53 -0.39 -8.93 1.59
N THR A 54 0.12 -10.00 0.95
CA THR A 54 1.55 -10.28 0.88
C THR A 54 2.29 -9.12 0.21
N VAL A 55 1.77 -8.63 -0.92
CA VAL A 55 2.28 -7.47 -1.65
C VAL A 55 2.15 -6.19 -0.82
N GLY A 56 1.07 -6.04 -0.05
CA GLY A 56 0.89 -5.00 0.96
C GLY A 56 2.09 -4.90 1.91
N LYS A 57 2.33 -5.99 2.64
CA LYS A 57 3.41 -6.07 3.64
C LYS A 57 4.81 -6.00 3.03
N MET A 58 5.02 -6.57 1.84
CA MET A 58 6.27 -6.36 1.09
C MET A 58 6.49 -4.87 0.77
N GLY A 59 5.42 -4.14 0.45
CA GLY A 59 5.47 -2.70 0.25
C GLY A 59 5.92 -1.95 1.50
N GLU A 60 5.28 -2.23 2.65
CA GLU A 60 5.62 -1.64 3.94
C GLU A 60 7.09 -1.89 4.30
N TRP A 61 7.55 -3.14 4.26
CA TRP A 61 8.94 -3.48 4.54
C TRP A 61 9.94 -2.85 3.56
N SER A 62 9.56 -2.68 2.30
CA SER A 62 10.42 -2.00 1.32
C SER A 62 10.65 -0.53 1.68
N VAL A 63 9.64 0.14 2.22
CA VAL A 63 9.76 1.53 2.72
C VAL A 63 10.66 1.55 3.95
N THR A 64 10.43 0.66 4.92
CA THR A 64 11.24 0.56 6.15
C THR A 64 12.72 0.37 5.82
N TRP A 65 13.06 -0.58 4.95
CA TRP A 65 14.46 -0.82 4.56
C TRP A 65 15.08 0.36 3.80
N LEU A 66 14.30 1.03 2.95
CA LEU A 66 14.79 2.24 2.26
C LEU A 66 15.09 3.36 3.27
N PHE A 67 14.24 3.54 4.27
CA PHE A 67 14.43 4.53 5.33
C PHE A 67 15.69 4.22 6.14
N TRP A 68 15.84 2.97 6.60
CA TRP A 68 17.03 2.54 7.35
C TRP A 68 18.32 2.67 6.52
N LYS A 69 18.31 2.34 5.23
CA LYS A 69 19.46 2.56 4.33
C LYS A 69 19.87 4.03 4.22
N ASN A 70 18.92 4.95 4.39
CA ASN A 70 19.14 6.39 4.38
C ASN A 70 19.36 6.97 5.79
N ASN A 71 19.56 6.13 6.81
CA ASN A 71 19.66 6.53 8.22
C ASN A 71 18.46 7.33 8.74
N ILE A 72 17.26 7.02 8.21
CA ILE A 72 15.99 7.56 8.70
C ILE A 72 15.36 6.48 9.59
N ASP A 73 15.15 6.81 10.85
CA ASP A 73 14.46 5.92 11.79
C ASP A 73 12.95 5.95 11.54
N CYS A 74 12.32 4.78 11.56
CA CYS A 74 10.88 4.63 11.41
C CYS A 74 10.41 3.34 12.09
N SER A 75 9.12 3.28 12.42
CA SER A 75 8.53 2.07 12.98
C SER A 75 8.60 0.91 11.98
N GLU A 76 8.62 -0.31 12.51
CA GLU A 76 8.49 -1.51 11.69
C GLU A 76 7.05 -1.75 11.24
N PRO A 77 6.83 -2.46 10.12
CA PRO A 77 5.51 -2.92 9.72
C PRO A 77 4.87 -3.77 10.82
N ASP A 78 3.60 -3.52 11.11
CA ASP A 78 2.85 -4.32 12.07
C ASP A 78 2.59 -5.73 11.51
N MET A 79 3.14 -6.75 12.17
CA MET A 79 3.01 -8.15 11.79
C MET A 79 2.17 -8.97 12.79
N GLU A 80 1.45 -8.30 13.70
CA GLU A 80 0.60 -8.95 14.71
C GLU A 80 -0.75 -9.38 14.12
N ILE A 81 -1.24 -10.55 14.53
CA ILE A 81 -2.55 -11.07 14.11
C ILE A 81 -3.59 -10.76 15.18
N TYR A 82 -4.33 -9.67 14.96
CA TYR A 82 -5.41 -9.27 15.87
C TYR A 82 -6.69 -10.06 15.67
N GLU A 83 -7.36 -10.31 16.80
CA GLU A 83 -8.77 -10.70 16.81
C GLU A 83 -9.65 -9.57 16.25
N LYS A 84 -10.83 -9.94 15.73
CA LYS A 84 -11.70 -9.07 14.93
C LYS A 84 -12.05 -7.72 15.59
N HIS A 85 -12.08 -7.64 16.92
CA HIS A 85 -12.46 -6.43 17.67
C HIS A 85 -11.27 -5.53 18.05
N ARG A 86 -10.02 -5.98 17.80
CA ARG A 86 -8.79 -5.26 18.17
C ARG A 86 -7.98 -4.74 16.98
N LYS A 87 -8.55 -4.80 15.77
CA LYS A 87 -7.85 -4.32 14.58
C LYS A 87 -7.68 -2.81 14.63
N SER A 88 -6.44 -2.38 14.72
CA SER A 88 -6.06 -1.00 14.44
C SER A 88 -6.21 -0.72 12.93
N PHE A 89 -6.55 0.52 12.62
CA PHE A 89 -6.54 1.08 11.26
C PHE A 89 -5.57 2.26 11.20
N ASP A 90 -4.59 2.30 12.11
CA ASP A 90 -3.58 3.35 12.20
C ASP A 90 -2.63 3.29 11.00
N ALA A 91 -1.74 4.27 10.90
CA ALA A 91 -0.77 4.34 9.82
C ALA A 91 0.12 3.09 9.74
N ASP A 92 0.54 2.74 8.53
CA ASP A 92 1.32 1.53 8.31
C ASP A 92 2.72 1.67 8.92
N LEU A 93 3.29 2.88 8.87
CA LEU A 93 4.56 3.23 9.50
C LEU A 93 4.46 4.63 10.13
N THR A 94 5.40 4.95 11.01
CA THR A 94 5.60 6.29 11.58
C THR A 94 7.08 6.66 11.52
N TYR A 95 7.39 7.90 11.15
CA TYR A 95 8.75 8.45 11.21
C TYR A 95 8.69 9.88 11.74
N ASP A 96 9.50 10.20 12.75
CA ASP A 96 9.52 11.55 13.36
C ASP A 96 8.11 12.10 13.71
N GLY A 97 7.23 11.23 14.23
CA GLY A 97 5.83 11.57 14.55
C GLY A 97 4.89 11.73 13.35
N VAL A 98 5.39 11.57 12.12
CA VAL A 98 4.60 11.61 10.88
C VAL A 98 4.08 10.21 10.53
N GLU A 99 2.77 10.12 10.37
CA GLU A 99 2.07 8.92 9.88
C GLU A 99 2.33 8.70 8.38
N LEU A 100 2.74 7.48 8.02
CA LEU A 100 2.96 7.03 6.65
C LEU A 100 1.94 5.97 6.26
N HIS A 101 1.18 6.26 5.20
CA HIS A 101 0.27 5.32 4.58
C HIS A 101 0.91 4.72 3.33
N VAL A 102 1.26 3.44 3.40
CA VAL A 102 1.91 2.72 2.32
C VAL A 102 0.83 2.06 1.46
N LYS A 103 0.78 2.41 0.18
CA LYS A 103 -0.04 1.70 -0.80
C LYS A 103 0.86 1.00 -1.80
N SER A 104 0.66 -0.30 -1.96
CA SER A 104 1.44 -1.10 -2.90
C SER A 104 0.62 -1.67 -4.05
N GLN A 105 1.33 -1.98 -5.14
CA GLN A 105 0.79 -2.64 -6.32
C GLN A 105 1.83 -3.66 -6.80
N CYS A 106 1.40 -4.86 -7.20
CA CYS A 106 2.30 -5.83 -7.81
C CYS A 106 2.60 -5.46 -9.27
N GLU A 107 3.71 -5.99 -9.78
CA GLU A 107 4.19 -5.76 -11.14
C GLU A 107 3.13 -6.09 -12.21
N GLU A 108 2.43 -7.21 -12.08
CA GLU A 108 1.41 -7.67 -13.04
C GLU A 108 0.22 -6.71 -13.07
N ALA A 109 -0.22 -6.24 -11.91
CA ALA A 109 -1.33 -5.28 -11.80
C ALA A 109 -0.94 -3.91 -12.37
N SER A 110 0.30 -3.46 -12.13
CA SER A 110 0.85 -2.23 -12.72
C SER A 110 0.88 -2.33 -14.25
N LYS A 111 1.38 -3.43 -14.81
CA LYS A 111 1.39 -3.67 -16.27
C LYS A 111 -0.01 -3.70 -16.86
N ARG A 112 -0.97 -4.32 -16.17
CA ARG A 112 -2.34 -4.52 -16.68
C ARG A 112 -3.20 -3.25 -16.63
N TYR A 113 -3.09 -2.48 -15.55
CA TYR A 113 -4.02 -1.37 -15.29
C TYR A 113 -3.34 0.00 -15.34
N GLY A 114 -2.02 0.05 -15.56
CA GLY A 114 -1.20 1.23 -15.30
C GLY A 114 -0.89 1.36 -13.81
N THR A 115 0.26 1.98 -13.50
CA THR A 115 0.69 2.13 -12.12
C THR A 115 -0.23 3.07 -11.37
N SER A 116 -0.97 2.50 -10.42
CA SER A 116 -2.00 3.22 -9.69
C SER A 116 -2.25 2.64 -8.31
N PHE A 117 -2.66 3.51 -7.39
CA PHE A 117 -2.84 3.20 -5.98
C PHE A 117 -4.26 3.50 -5.56
N VAL A 118 -4.94 2.47 -5.04
CA VAL A 118 -6.37 2.49 -4.77
C VAL A 118 -6.63 2.85 -3.31
N PHE A 119 -7.55 3.79 -3.09
CA PHE A 119 -8.01 4.22 -1.78
C PHE A 119 -9.50 3.95 -1.60
N GLN A 120 -9.92 3.73 -0.35
CA GLN A 120 -11.33 3.78 0.03
C GLN A 120 -11.80 5.22 0.20
N LYS A 121 -12.78 5.65 -0.60
CA LYS A 121 -13.44 6.97 -0.43
C LYS A 121 -14.81 6.89 0.24
N GLY A 122 -15.15 5.73 0.81
CA GLY A 122 -16.49 5.46 1.33
C GLY A 122 -17.54 5.33 0.22
N GLY A 123 -18.75 4.89 0.57
CA GLY A 123 -19.86 4.74 -0.36
C GLY A 123 -21.14 4.27 0.32
N GLN A 124 -22.29 4.75 -0.17
CA GLN A 124 -23.65 4.41 0.31
C GLN A 124 -23.94 4.74 1.78
N GLY A 125 -23.47 5.88 2.30
CA GLY A 125 -23.84 6.41 3.62
C GLY A 125 -23.28 5.67 4.84
N ARG A 126 -22.76 4.46 4.68
CA ARG A 126 -22.10 3.65 5.73
C ARG A 126 -20.96 2.84 5.09
N GLY A 127 -19.77 3.43 4.99
CA GLY A 127 -18.60 2.78 4.40
C GLY A 127 -17.30 3.21 5.06
N HIS A 128 -16.33 2.31 5.09
CA HIS A 128 -14.97 2.63 5.54
C HIS A 128 -14.32 3.57 4.51
N THR A 129 -13.71 4.65 5.00
CA THR A 129 -12.90 5.59 4.24
C THR A 129 -11.48 5.50 4.78
N ASP A 130 -10.48 5.44 3.90
CA ASP A 130 -9.09 5.34 4.33
C ASP A 130 -8.74 6.59 5.17
N PRO A 131 -8.05 6.45 6.32
CA PRO A 131 -7.76 7.56 7.24
C PRO A 131 -7.15 8.78 6.56
N ILE A 132 -6.10 8.59 5.74
CA ILE A 132 -5.43 9.66 4.98
C ILE A 132 -6.36 10.49 4.09
N ILE A 133 -7.46 9.91 3.61
CA ILE A 133 -8.46 10.65 2.82
C ILE A 133 -9.33 11.52 3.76
N ARG A 134 -9.65 10.99 4.95
CA ARG A 134 -10.57 11.60 5.94
C ARG A 134 -9.90 12.62 6.86
N SER A 135 -8.86 12.25 7.60
CA SER A 135 -8.29 13.06 8.70
C SER A 135 -7.46 14.24 8.20
N GLY A 136 -6.79 14.11 7.05
CA GLY A 136 -5.91 15.15 6.52
C GLY A 136 -4.46 15.03 6.97
N ASP A 137 -4.22 14.24 8.02
CA ASP A 137 -2.90 14.04 8.61
C ASP A 137 -2.14 12.90 7.93
N GLY A 138 -0.81 12.96 7.99
CA GLY A 138 0.09 11.96 7.41
C GLY A 138 0.54 12.21 5.97
N GLN A 139 1.25 11.24 5.43
CA GLN A 139 1.78 11.22 4.07
C GLN A 139 1.54 9.86 3.41
N ALA A 140 1.43 9.84 2.08
CA ALA A 140 1.35 8.61 1.31
C ALA A 140 2.72 8.23 0.76
N ILE A 141 3.04 6.95 0.81
CA ILE A 141 4.14 6.35 0.06
C ILE A 141 3.58 5.26 -0.83
N PHE A 142 4.04 5.24 -2.07
CA PHE A 142 3.57 4.34 -3.10
C PHE A 142 4.65 3.35 -3.48
N VAL A 143 4.30 2.08 -3.59
CA VAL A 143 5.28 1.02 -3.84
C VAL A 143 4.85 0.11 -4.98
N VAL A 144 5.69 -0.05 -5.99
CA VAL A 144 5.54 -1.12 -6.98
C VAL A 144 6.47 -2.27 -6.62
N VAL A 145 5.89 -3.39 -6.22
CA VAL A 145 6.64 -4.60 -5.84
C VAL A 145 6.91 -5.43 -7.10
N ARG A 146 8.19 -5.66 -7.40
CA ARG A 146 8.66 -6.36 -8.61
C ARG A 146 9.26 -7.72 -8.25
N GLU A 147 8.43 -8.76 -8.33
CA GLU A 147 8.85 -10.12 -7.98
C GLU A 147 9.93 -10.67 -8.93
N THR A 148 9.80 -10.36 -10.23
CA THR A 148 10.73 -10.85 -11.26
C THR A 148 12.16 -10.40 -11.03
N THR A 149 12.32 -9.13 -10.62
CA THR A 149 13.62 -8.52 -10.32
C THR A 149 13.98 -8.57 -8.84
N ARG A 150 13.07 -8.99 -7.96
CA ARG A 150 13.22 -8.94 -6.49
C ARG A 150 13.59 -7.52 -6.02
N SER A 151 12.82 -6.55 -6.48
CA SER A 151 13.00 -5.15 -6.13
C SER A 151 11.66 -4.48 -5.83
N ALA A 152 11.73 -3.28 -5.26
CA ALA A 152 10.56 -2.43 -5.09
C ALA A 152 10.89 -1.00 -5.50
N ASP A 153 10.03 -0.40 -6.31
CA ASP A 153 10.10 1.02 -6.63
C ASP A 153 9.23 1.78 -5.64
N VAL A 154 9.85 2.67 -4.86
CA VAL A 154 9.21 3.48 -3.83
C VAL A 154 9.08 4.91 -4.34
N TYR A 155 7.86 5.45 -4.33
CA TYR A 155 7.53 6.79 -4.79
C TYR A 155 6.97 7.59 -3.62
N GLY A 156 7.60 8.73 -3.31
CA GLY A 156 7.16 9.64 -2.25
C GLY A 156 8.30 10.07 -1.32
N PRO A 157 7.94 10.57 -0.11
CA PRO A 157 6.58 10.72 0.40
C PRO A 157 5.77 11.79 -0.34
N ILE A 158 4.44 11.69 -0.26
CA ILE A 158 3.48 12.61 -0.88
C ILE A 158 2.57 13.16 0.21
N THR A 159 2.42 14.48 0.28
CA THR A 159 1.53 15.12 1.25
C THR A 159 0.07 14.85 0.92
N THR A 160 -0.79 14.89 1.95
CA THR A 160 -2.23 14.71 1.78
C THR A 160 -2.85 15.74 0.81
N ASP A 161 -2.33 16.95 0.74
CA ASP A 161 -2.80 17.97 -0.21
C ASP A 161 -2.51 17.60 -1.66
N VAL A 162 -1.30 17.11 -1.95
CA VAL A 162 -0.93 16.62 -3.27
C VAL A 162 -1.75 15.37 -3.61
N LEU A 163 -1.88 14.45 -2.67
CA LEU A 163 -2.72 13.26 -2.79
C LEU A 163 -4.15 13.62 -3.21
N ARG A 164 -4.82 14.50 -2.45
CA ARG A 164 -6.23 14.89 -2.66
C ARG A 164 -6.45 15.57 -4.01
N LYS A 165 -5.54 16.45 -4.44
CA LYS A 165 -5.61 17.13 -5.74
C LYS A 165 -5.45 16.18 -6.94
N ASN A 166 -4.84 15.02 -6.72
CA ASN A 166 -4.54 14.03 -7.75
C ASN A 166 -5.45 12.78 -7.67
N LEU A 167 -6.49 12.78 -6.83
CA LEU A 167 -7.48 11.69 -6.78
C LEU A 167 -8.32 11.67 -8.05
N ARG A 168 -8.38 10.51 -8.70
CA ARG A 168 -9.17 10.25 -9.92
C ARG A 168 -10.00 9.00 -9.77
N ASP A 169 -11.03 8.87 -10.59
CA ASP A 169 -11.85 7.67 -10.62
C ASP A 169 -11.04 6.44 -11.09
N PRO A 170 -11.29 5.25 -10.51
CA PRO A 170 -10.71 4.01 -11.00
C PRO A 170 -11.09 3.72 -12.45
N LYS A 171 -10.19 3.05 -13.18
CA LYS A 171 -10.45 2.54 -14.55
C LYS A 171 -11.61 1.54 -14.62
N LEU A 172 -11.86 0.79 -13.53
CA LEU A 172 -12.95 -0.18 -13.47
C LEU A 172 -14.23 0.49 -12.94
N ASP A 173 -15.26 0.57 -13.77
CA ASP A 173 -16.49 1.32 -13.47
C ASP A 173 -17.18 0.90 -12.16
N TYR A 174 -17.22 -0.41 -11.88
CA TYR A 174 -17.86 -0.91 -10.67
C TYR A 174 -17.16 -0.45 -9.38
N LEU A 175 -15.91 0.01 -9.45
CA LEU A 175 -15.16 0.54 -8.31
C LEU A 175 -15.43 2.03 -8.04
N LYS A 176 -15.86 2.81 -9.05
CA LYS A 176 -15.99 4.28 -8.96
C LYS A 176 -16.88 4.77 -7.82
N LYS A 177 -17.86 3.96 -7.41
CA LYS A 177 -18.80 4.26 -6.32
C LYS A 177 -18.18 4.20 -4.92
N THR A 178 -17.06 3.49 -4.75
CA THR A 178 -16.48 3.21 -3.42
C THR A 178 -14.98 3.45 -3.32
N LYS A 179 -14.30 3.55 -4.48
CA LYS A 179 -12.85 3.68 -4.57
C LYS A 179 -12.47 4.93 -5.35
N THR A 180 -11.28 5.43 -5.04
CA THR A 180 -10.57 6.43 -5.83
C THR A 180 -9.14 5.95 -6.04
N CYS A 181 -8.48 6.48 -7.06
CA CYS A 181 -7.11 6.12 -7.40
C CYS A 181 -6.22 7.35 -7.48
N VAL A 182 -4.93 7.12 -7.30
CA VAL A 182 -3.86 7.99 -7.79
C VAL A 182 -3.14 7.26 -8.91
N TYR A 183 -2.85 7.95 -10.00
CA TYR A 183 -2.10 7.40 -11.14
C TYR A 183 -0.72 8.04 -11.21
N LEU A 184 0.35 7.25 -11.32
CA LEU A 184 1.70 7.81 -11.39
C LEU A 184 1.93 8.64 -12.66
N GLU A 185 1.17 8.38 -13.73
CA GLU A 185 1.23 9.17 -14.97
C GLU A 185 0.85 10.65 -14.78
N ASP A 186 0.16 10.99 -13.69
CA ASP A 186 -0.21 12.37 -13.35
C ASP A 186 0.96 13.17 -12.72
N PHE A 187 2.12 12.54 -12.53
CA PHE A 187 3.29 13.10 -11.85
C PHE A 187 4.54 13.09 -12.73
N THR A 188 5.40 14.07 -12.48
CA THR A 188 6.77 14.02 -13.01
C THR A 188 7.64 13.21 -12.04
N ILE A 189 8.23 12.14 -12.54
CA ILE A 189 9.06 11.25 -11.70
C ILE A 189 10.53 11.70 -11.77
N LYS A 190 11.13 11.93 -10.60
CA LYS A 190 12.56 12.16 -10.45
C LYS A 190 13.20 10.93 -9.82
N GLU A 191 14.05 10.24 -10.56
CA GLU A 191 14.81 9.10 -10.03
C GLU A 191 16.04 9.61 -9.26
N VAL A 192 16.33 8.96 -8.12
CA VAL A 192 17.45 9.27 -7.22
C VAL A 192 18.20 8.00 -6.89
#